data_AF-A0A2S6I410-F1
#
_entry.id   AF-A0A2S6I410-F1
#
_cell.length_a   1.000
_cell.length_b   1.000
_cell.length_c   1.000
_cell.angle_alpha   90.00
_cell.angle_beta   90.00
_cell.angle_gamma   90.00
#
_symmetry.space_group_name_H-M   'P 1'
#
loop_
_entity.id
_entity.type
_entity.pdbx_description
1 polymer ?
#
loop_
_entity_poly.entity_id
_entity_poly.type
_entity_poly.pdbx_seq_one_letter_code
_entity_poly.pdbx_strand_id
1 'polypeptide(L)' 'MFGLFKKDPVKKLEKEYSRLLQEAMALQRGGDIKGYAAKSAEAETVMDRIVEMRNADKS' A
#
# COMPACT_ATOMS: atom_id res chain seq x y z
N MET A 1 -13.24 0.41 28.36
CA MET A 1 -12.12 -0.40 27.82
C MET A 1 -12.69 -1.33 26.75
N PHE A 2 -12.05 -1.43 25.58
CA PHE A 2 -12.41 -2.31 24.43
C PHE A 2 -13.67 -2.00 23.60
N GLY A 3 -13.85 -0.76 23.17
CA GLY A 3 -14.60 -0.47 21.94
C GLY A 3 -13.68 0.29 21.00
N LEU A 4 -13.60 -0.08 19.71
CA LEU A 4 -12.95 0.61 18.57
C LEU A 4 -11.89 -0.18 17.78
N PHE A 5 -11.81 -1.51 17.88
CA PHE A 5 -11.11 -2.30 16.86
C PHE A 5 -12.06 -2.80 15.78
N LYS A 6 -12.81 -1.90 15.13
CA LYS A 6 -13.23 -2.20 13.76
C LYS A 6 -11.93 -2.19 12.94
N LYS A 7 -11.44 -3.38 12.62
CA LYS A 7 -10.21 -3.60 11.87
C LYS A 7 -10.48 -3.11 10.46
N ASP A 8 -10.25 -1.82 10.23
CA ASP A 8 -10.42 -1.19 8.93
C ASP A 8 -9.49 -1.92 7.94
N PRO A 9 -10.05 -2.71 7.01
CA PRO A 9 -9.25 -3.50 6.08
C PRO A 9 -8.43 -2.59 5.15
N VAL A 10 -8.93 -1.38 4.87
CA VAL A 10 -8.24 -0.36 4.07
C VAL A 10 -7.00 0.14 4.79
N LYS A 11 -7.07 0.37 6.11
CA LYS A 11 -5.88 0.79 6.90
C LYS A 11 -4.74 -0.21 6.87
N LYS A 12 -5.01 -1.51 6.66
CA LYS A 12 -3.92 -2.49 6.48
C LYS A 12 -3.24 -2.31 5.14
N LEU A 13 -4.02 -2.15 4.07
CA LEU A 13 -3.51 -1.93 2.73
C LEU A 13 -2.74 -0.61 2.63
N GLU A 14 -3.19 0.46 3.29
CA GLU A 14 -2.46 1.74 3.34
C GLU A 14 -1.07 1.61 3.98
N LYS A 15 -0.96 0.81 5.04
CA LYS A 15 0.33 0.51 5.68
C LYS A 15 1.23 -0.30 4.77
N GLU A 16 0.67 -1.29 4.07
CA GLU A 16 1.40 -2.10 3.11
C GLU A 16 1.91 -1.26 1.93
N TYR A 17 1.05 -0.43 1.36
CA TYR A 17 1.39 0.53 0.31
C TYR A 17 2.53 1.45 0.74
N SER A 18 2.43 2.05 1.94
CA SER A 18 3.47 2.93 2.47
C SER A 18 4.82 2.20 2.64
N ARG A 19 4.79 0.94 3.10
CA ARG A 19 6.00 0.12 3.22
C ARG A 19 6.63 -0.16 1.85
N LEU A 20 5.83 -0.52 0.84
CA LEU A 20 6.31 -0.78 -0.51
C LEU A 20 6.95 0.46 -1.14
N LEU A 21 6.37 1.65 -0.92
CA LEU A 21 6.97 2.91 -1.36
C LEU A 21 8.30 3.20 -0.66
N GLN A 22 8.41 2.93 0.64
CA GLN A 22 9.66 3.08 1.37
C GLN A 22 10.77 2.15 0.85
N GLU A 23 10.41 0.89 0.56
CA GLU A 23 11.31 -0.09 -0.07
C GLU A 23 11.74 0.38 -1.47
N ALA A 24 10.78 0.82 -2.29
CA ALA A 24 11.05 1.36 -3.63
C ALA A 24 12.01 2.56 -3.56
N MET A 25 11.78 3.52 -2.68
CA MET A 25 12.66 4.68 -2.49
C MET A 25 14.08 4.27 -2.04
N ALA A 26 14.21 3.25 -1.20
CA ALA A 26 15.51 2.73 -0.81
C ALA A 26 16.27 2.12 -2.01
N LEU A 27 15.58 1.33 -2.85
CA LEU A 27 16.14 0.76 -4.08
C LEU A 27 16.54 1.84 -5.08
N GLN A 28 15.69 2.85 -5.27
CA GLN A 28 15.99 3.98 -6.15
C GLN A 28 17.24 4.74 -5.68
N ARG A 29 17.36 5.04 -4.39
CA ARG A 29 18.55 5.70 -3.81
C ARG A 29 19.81 4.83 -3.91
N GLY A 30 19.65 3.51 -3.89
CA GLY A 30 20.73 2.54 -4.11
C GLY A 30 21.09 2.34 -5.59
N GLY A 31 20.37 2.95 -6.53
CA GLY A 31 20.58 2.80 -7.97
C GLY A 31 19.99 1.53 -8.58
N ASP A 32 19.20 0.75 -7.84
CA ASP A 32 18.49 -0.42 -8.36
C ASP A 32 17.17 -0.02 -9.01
N ILE A 33 17.26 0.40 -10.28
CA ILE A 33 16.11 0.86 -11.06
C ILE A 33 15.12 -0.29 -11.36
N LYS A 34 15.62 -1.52 -11.56
CA LYS A 34 14.76 -2.68 -11.84
C LYS A 34 13.97 -3.07 -10.60
N GLY A 35 14.63 -3.11 -9.44
CA GLY A 35 13.99 -3.35 -8.15
C GLY A 35 12.99 -2.25 -7.80
N TYR A 36 13.35 -0.98 -8.04
CA TYR A 36 12.42 0.15 -7.86
C TYR A 36 11.16 -0.01 -8.71
N ALA A 37 11.30 -0.34 -10.00
CA ALA A 37 10.17 -0.52 -10.90
C ALA A 37 9.25 -1.66 -10.43
N ALA A 38 9.83 -2.80 -10.04
CA ALA A 38 9.07 -3.92 -9.50
C ALA A 38 8.31 -3.54 -8.22
N LYS A 39 8.97 -2.89 -7.26
CA LYS A 39 8.34 -2.48 -6.00
C LYS A 39 7.28 -1.40 -6.18
N SER A 40 7.47 -0.50 -7.14
CA SER A 40 6.46 0.50 -7.48
C SER A 40 5.21 -0.13 -8.10
N ALA A 41 5.38 -1.14 -8.96
CA ALA A 41 4.25 -1.90 -9.52
C ALA A 41 3.49 -2.71 -8.45
N GLU A 42 4.20 -3.30 -7.48
CA GLU A 42 3.57 -3.91 -6.30
C GLU A 42 2.73 -2.88 -5.53
N ALA A 43 3.26 -1.67 -5.33
CA ALA A 43 2.56 -0.59 -4.63
C ALA A 43 1.30 -0.14 -5.39
N GLU A 44 1.36 0.03 -6.71
CA GLU A 44 0.18 0.34 -7.54
C GLU A 44 -0.92 -0.70 -7.39
N THR A 45 -0.57 -2.00 -7.40
CA THR A 45 -1.53 -3.08 -7.18
C THR A 45 -2.24 -2.97 -5.83
N VAL A 46 -1.52 -2.55 -4.77
CA VAL A 46 -2.12 -2.34 -3.45
C VAL A 46 -3.02 -1.10 -3.45
N MET A 47 -2.64 -0.04 -4.17
CA MET A 47 -3.44 1.18 -4.31
C MET A 47 -4.76 0.90 -5.03
N ASP A 48 -4.76 0.08 -6.08
CA ASP A 48 -5.98 -0.31 -6.78
C ASP A 48 -6.95 -1.02 -5.84
N ARG A 49 -6.45 -1.94 -4.99
CA ARG A 49 -7.26 -2.60 -3.96
C ARG A 49 -7.81 -1.62 -2.93
N ILE A 50 -7.04 -0.59 -2.54
CA ILE A 50 -7.51 0.47 -1.64
C ILE A 50 -8.69 1.21 -2.28
N VAL A 51 -8.57 1.57 -3.56
CA VAL A 51 -9.62 2.28 -4.31
C VAL A 51 -10.87 1.41 -4.43
N GLU A 52 -10.74 0.15 -4.80
CA GLU A 52 -11.86 -0.81 -4.89
C GLU A 52 -12.60 -0.93 -3.57
N MET A 53 -11.89 -1.16 -2.46
CA MET A 53 -12.49 -1.31 -1.14
C MET A 53 -13.21 -0.03 -0.69
N ARG A 54 -12.61 1.15 -0.91
CA ARG A 54 -13.22 2.44 -0.57
C ARG A 54 -14.46 2.76 -1.41
N ASN A 55 -14.53 2.26 -2.65
CA ASN A 55 -15.69 2.43 -3.51
C ASN A 55 -16.81 1.44 -3.14
N ALA A 56 -16.45 0.21 -2.77
CA ALA A 56 -17.40 -0.78 -2.26
C ALA A 56 -18.09 -0.32 -0.96
N ASP A 57 -17.36 0.34 -0.05
CA ASP A 57 -17.92 0.88 1.20
C ASP A 57 -18.89 2.07 1.00
N LYS A 58 -18.92 2.68 -0.21
CA LYS A 58 -19.79 3.82 -0.55
C LYS A 58 -21.06 3.42 -1.30
N SER A 59 -21.19 2.15 -1.69
CA SER A 59 -22.31 1.61 -2.46
C SER A 59 -23.33 0.94 -1.55
#